data_AF-A0A101H3Y3-F1
#
_entry.id   AF-A0A101H3Y3-F1
#
_cell.length_a   1.000
_cell.length_b   1.000
_cell.length_c   1.000
_cell.angle_alpha   90.00
_cell.angle_beta   90.00
_cell.angle_gamma   90.00
#
_symmetry.space_group_name_H-M   'P 1'
#
loop_
_entity.id
_entity.type
_entity.pdbx_description
1 polymer ?
#
loop_
_entity_poly.entity_id
_entity_poly.type
_entity_poly.pdbx_seq_one_letter_code
_entity_poly.pdbx_strand_id
1 'polypeptide(L)' 'MVELTQIQKAVSTAIEQAPERKFRESVDITINLKNIDMAQPKNRIDATILLPESPGTKKIAVLGKGDITTQ' A
#
# COMPACT_ATOMS: atom_id res chain seq x y z
N MET A 1 -9.27 14.11 -13.37
CA MET A 1 -7.84 13.79 -13.22
C MET A 1 -7.40 14.32 -11.87
N VAL A 2 -6.65 13.54 -11.10
CA VAL A 2 -6.02 14.03 -9.86
C VAL A 2 -4.60 14.41 -10.24
N GLU A 3 -4.23 15.66 -10.01
CA GLU A 3 -2.88 16.15 -10.29
C GLU A 3 -1.90 15.64 -9.22
N LEU A 4 -0.69 15.26 -9.64
CA LEU A 4 0.38 14.81 -8.74
C LEU A 4 0.67 15.82 -7.61
N THR A 5 0.57 17.10 -7.94
CA THR A 5 0.76 18.22 -7.00
C THR A 5 -0.33 18.29 -5.92
N GLN A 6 -1.56 17.85 -6.21
CA GLN A 6 -2.62 17.79 -5.21
C GLN A 6 -2.40 16.63 -4.24
N ILE A 7 -1.92 15.48 -4.73
CA ILE A 7 -1.61 14.33 -3.88
C ILE A 7 -0.48 14.69 -2.92
N GLN A 8 0.58 15.32 -3.42
CA GLN A 8 1.72 15.71 -2.58
C GLN A 8 1.29 16.68 -1.46
N LYS A 9 0.48 17.69 -1.79
CA LYS A 9 -0.06 18.61 -0.79
C LYS A 9 -0.95 17.91 0.23
N ALA A 10 -1.84 17.03 -0.20
CA ALA A 10 -2.73 16.29 0.69
C ALA A 10 -1.95 15.39 1.66
N VAL A 11 -0.89 14.73 1.20
CA VAL A 11 -0.01 13.91 2.04
C VAL A 11 0.74 14.78 3.05
N SER A 12 1.33 15.91 2.64
CA SER A 12 2.00 16.82 3.57
C SER A 12 1.06 17.34 4.65
N THR A 13 -0.14 17.79 4.27
CA THR A 13 -1.15 18.26 5.22
C THR A 13 -1.61 17.15 6.18
N ALA A 14 -1.75 15.91 5.70
CA ALA A 14 -2.13 14.79 6.56
C ALA A 14 -1.05 14.47 7.61
N ILE A 15 0.23 14.59 7.25
CA ILE A 15 1.36 14.39 8.18
C ILE A 15 1.42 15.52 9.20
N GLU A 16 1.20 16.76 8.78
CA GLU A 16 1.22 17.93 9.69
C GLU A 16 0.03 17.96 10.66
N GLN A 17 -1.15 17.47 10.25
CA GLN A 17 -2.33 17.39 11.11
C GLN A 17 -2.32 16.19 12.06
N ALA A 18 -1.42 15.23 11.83
CA ALA A 18 -1.34 14.04 12.68
C ALA A 18 -0.80 14.41 14.08
N PRO A 19 -1.48 13.95 15.16
CA PRO A 19 -1.00 14.19 16.51
C PRO A 19 0.30 13.42 16.77
N GLU A 20 1.24 14.01 17.50
CA GLU A 20 2.52 13.38 17.78
C GLU A 20 2.35 12.09 18.58
N ARG A 21 2.87 10.98 18.06
CA ARG A 21 2.85 9.67 18.73
C ARG A 21 4.27 9.14 18.94
N LYS A 22 4.45 8.34 20.00
CA LYS A 22 5.75 7.75 20.37
C LYS A 22 6.18 6.56 19.50
N PHE A 23 5.54 6.33 18.35
CA PHE A 23 5.85 5.23 17.45
C PHE A 23 5.74 5.68 15.99
N ARG A 24 6.40 4.96 15.08
CA ARG A 24 6.38 5.26 13.64
C ARG A 24 5.01 4.90 13.06
N GLU A 25 4.29 5.90 12.59
CA GLU A 25 2.98 5.73 11.96
C GLU A 25 3.09 5.24 10.51
N SER A 26 2.07 4.53 10.05
CA SER A 26 1.93 4.10 8.64
C SER A 26 0.89 4.97 7.95
N VAL A 27 1.08 5.21 6.66
CA VAL A 27 0.15 5.99 5.84
C VAL A 27 -0.63 5.04 4.94
N ASP A 28 -1.96 5.06 5.05
CA ASP A 28 -2.87 4.29 4.23
C ASP A 28 -3.53 5.15 3.14
N ILE A 29 -3.76 4.56 1.97
CA ILE A 29 -4.43 5.22 0.84
C ILE A 29 -5.75 4.50 0.58
N THR A 30 -6.86 5.25 0.56
CA THR A 30 -8.19 4.73 0.21
C THR A 30 -8.65 5.33 -1.11
N ILE A 31 -9.03 4.48 -2.06
CA ILE A 31 -9.49 4.90 -3.39
C ILE A 31 -10.91 4.39 -3.59
N ASN A 32 -11.85 5.31 -3.84
CA ASN A 32 -13.22 4.96 -4.19
C ASN A 32 -13.35 4.86 -5.71
N LEU A 33 -13.72 3.67 -6.19
CA LEU A 33 -13.94 3.40 -7.61
C LEU A 33 -15.43 3.56 -7.91
N LYS A 34 -15.76 4.39 -8.91
CA LYS A 34 -17.13 4.52 -9.43
C LYS A 34 -17.24 3.78 -10.76
N ASN A 35 -18.40 3.17 -11.01
CA ASN A 35 -18.73 2.42 -12.23
C ASN A 35 -18.05 1.05 -12.40
N ILE A 36 -17.62 0.42 -11.31
CA ILE A 36 -17.15 -0.96 -11.32
C ILE A 36 -18.15 -1.81 -10.54
N ASP A 37 -18.77 -2.78 -11.21
CA ASP A 37 -19.62 -3.76 -10.55
C ASP A 37 -18.73 -4.83 -9.87
N MET A 38 -18.61 -4.75 -8.55
CA MET A 38 -17.82 -5.68 -7.74
C MET A 38 -18.48 -7.06 -7.58
N ALA A 39 -19.75 -7.22 -7.98
CA ALA A 39 -20.41 -8.52 -7.99
C ALA A 39 -19.82 -9.45 -9.06
N GLN A 40 -19.31 -8.88 -10.16
CA GLN A 40 -18.62 -9.64 -11.20
C GLN A 40 -17.17 -9.94 -10.77
N PRO A 41 -16.77 -11.22 -10.64
CA PRO A 41 -15.42 -11.57 -10.20
C PRO A 41 -14.30 -11.00 -11.09
N LYS A 42 -14.57 -10.83 -12.39
CA LYS A 42 -13.61 -10.27 -13.37
C LYS A 42 -13.26 -8.81 -13.10
N ASN A 43 -14.13 -8.07 -12.42
CA ASN A 43 -13.93 -6.67 -12.11
C ASN A 43 -13.19 -6.46 -10.78
N ARG A 44 -12.86 -7.55 -10.06
CA ARG A 44 -12.05 -7.47 -8.85
C ARG A 44 -10.61 -7.18 -9.23
N ILE A 45 -10.06 -6.15 -8.61
CA ILE A 45 -8.66 -5.76 -8.78
C ILE A 45 -7.85 -6.57 -7.78
N ASP A 46 -7.14 -7.58 -8.27
CA ASP A 46 -6.09 -8.27 -7.52
C ASP A 46 -4.76 -7.95 -8.18
N ALA A 47 -4.09 -6.90 -7.67
CA ALA A 47 -2.86 -6.39 -8.24
C ALA A 47 -1.79 -6.27 -7.15
N THR A 48 -0.65 -6.91 -7.37
CA THR A 48 0.55 -6.71 -6.54
C THR A 48 1.41 -5.64 -7.19
N ILE A 49 1.59 -4.52 -6.51
CA ILE A 49 2.42 -3.40 -6.98
C ILE A 49 3.69 -3.34 -6.14
N LEU A 50 4.83 -3.25 -6.81
CA LEU A 50 6.11 -2.98 -6.18
C LEU A 50 6.21 -1.49 -5.89
N LEU A 51 6.33 -1.14 -4.60
CA LEU A 51 6.56 0.23 -4.20
C LEU A 51 8.02 0.61 -4.48
N PRO A 52 8.31 1.80 -5.04
CA PRO A 52 9.68 2.27 -5.24
C PRO A 52 10.43 2.41 -3.91
N GLU A 53 9.71 2.81 -2.85
CA GLU A 53 10.20 2.87 -1.48
C GLU A 53 9.29 1.99 -0.60
N SER A 54 9.84 0.92 -0.04
CA SER A 54 9.05 0.02 0.83
C SER A 54 8.97 0.58 2.25
N PRO A 55 7.78 0.67 2.86
CA PRO A 55 7.65 1.01 4.27
C PRO A 55 8.10 -0.18 5.13
N GLY A 56 9.40 -0.27 5.36
CA GLY A 56 10.02 -1.21 6.31
C GLY A 56 10.12 -2.66 5.85
N THR A 57 10.53 -3.51 6.80
CA THR A 57 10.80 -4.93 6.59
C THR A 57 9.52 -5.75 6.62
N LYS A 58 9.15 -6.36 5.49
CA LYS A 58 8.07 -7.36 5.46
C LYS A 58 8.60 -8.70 5.95
N LYS A 59 7.88 -9.34 6.88
CA LYS A 59 8.20 -10.71 7.32
C LYS A 59 7.67 -11.68 6.25
N ILE A 60 8.59 -12.33 5.54
CA ILE A 60 8.26 -13.28 4.48
C ILE A 60 8.58 -14.69 5.01
N ALA A 61 7.60 -15.58 4.96
CA ALA A 61 7.80 -17.00 5.20
C ALA A 61 7.85 -17.72 3.85
N VAL A 62 8.90 -18.52 3.64
CA VAL A 62 9.06 -19.35 2.45
C VAL A 62 8.94 -20.80 2.89
N LEU A 63 8.04 -21.56 2.26
CA LEU A 63 7.89 -22.99 2.50
C LEU A 63 8.41 -23.73 1.27
N GLY A 64 9.36 -24.64 1.46
CA GLY A 64 9.73 -25.57 0.41
C GLY A 64 10.76 -26.60 0.82
N LYS A 65 11.13 -27.47 -0.12
CA LYS A 65 11.89 -28.70 0.11
C LYS A 65 13.11 -28.76 -0.82
N GLY A 66 14.25 -29.23 -0.32
CA GLY A 66 15.50 -29.32 -1.09
C GLY A 66 16.41 -28.11 -0.88
N ASP A 67 17.12 -27.65 -1.91
CA ASP A 67 18.17 -26.61 -1.85
C ASP A 67 17.70 -25.24 -1.32
N ILE A 68 16.40 -24.96 -1.40
CA ILE A 68 15.79 -23.73 -0.88
C ILE A 68 15.68 -23.67 0.65
N THR A 69 15.94 -24.78 1.35
CA THR A 69 16.01 -24.82 2.83
C THR A 69 17.43 -24.65 3.38
N THR A 70 18.45 -24.73 2.51
CA THR A 70 19.86 -24.71 2.89
C THR A 70 20.46 -23.36 2.47
N GLN A 71 20.14 -22.30 3.20
CA GLN A 71 20.86 -21.03 3.16
C GLN A 71 20.93 -20.43 4.55
#